data_AF-A0A8D0EQG4-F1
#
_entry.id   AF-A0A8D0EQG4-F1
#
_cell.length_a   1.000
_cell.length_b   1.000
_cell.length_c   1.000
_cell.angle_alpha   90.00
_cell.angle_beta   90.00
_cell.angle_gamma   90.00
#
_symmetry.space_group_name_H-M   'P 1'
#
loop_
_entity.id
_entity.type
_entity.pdbx_description
1 polymer ?
#
loop_
_entity_poly.entity_id
_entity_poly.type
_entity_poly.pdbx_seq_one_letter_code
_entity_poly.pdbx_strand_id
1 'polypeptide(L)'
;MLAAFEQEAKQVNKPRLMLTAAVAAGVSTIQAGYQIAELGKYLDYFHVMTYDFHGSWDRTTGENSPLYKGPADTGDMVYFNVDYAMNYWKSNGAPAEKLLVGFPTYGHNFNLQNPSDTAVGAPVTGAGPAGPYTRQAGFLAYYEICTFLDSGATQAWDAPQDVPYAYKGSEWVGYDNIKSFNIKVDWLKKNNFGGAMVWSLDMDDFTGTFCKEGKYPLITTLKKGLGLQNNDCVPPAHPNPPVTEAPSQGGGSGSGGSGSGTGGSGGSGFCAGKANGVYADPTNKRNFYNCVNGQTFVQSCEEGLVFDSSCSCCNWP
;
A
#
# COMPACT_ATOMS: atom_id res chain seq x y z
N MET A 1 16.75 -0.59 14.64
CA MET A 1 15.30 -0.38 14.85
C MET A 1 14.62 -1.63 15.39
N LEU A 2 14.68 -2.78 14.71
CA LEU A 2 14.07 -4.04 15.19
C LEU A 2 14.41 -4.39 16.64
N ALA A 3 15.70 -4.35 17.02
CA ALA A 3 16.13 -4.65 18.40
C ALA A 3 15.46 -3.75 19.46
N ALA A 4 15.17 -2.48 19.13
CA ALA A 4 14.47 -1.59 20.04
C ALA A 4 12.99 -1.98 20.19
N PHE A 5 12.34 -2.41 19.11
CA PHE A 5 10.97 -2.93 19.16
C PHE A 5 10.90 -4.25 19.95
N GLU A 6 11.88 -5.14 19.78
CA GLU A 6 11.98 -6.37 20.57
C GLU A 6 12.19 -6.10 22.06
N GLN A 7 13.00 -5.09 22.40
CA GLN A 7 13.24 -4.69 23.78
C GLN A 7 11.99 -4.09 24.41
N GLU A 8 11.30 -3.19 23.70
CA GLU A 8 10.06 -2.56 24.16
C GLU A 8 8.99 -3.62 24.44
N ALA A 9 8.76 -4.55 23.50
CA ALA A 9 7.77 -5.62 23.63
C ALA A 9 7.96 -6.44 24.92
N LYS A 10 9.21 -6.77 25.24
CA LYS A 10 9.59 -7.48 26.46
C LYS A 10 9.35 -6.65 27.73
N GLN A 11 9.62 -5.34 27.67
CA GLN A 11 9.45 -4.44 28.82
C GLN A 11 7.98 -4.19 29.15
N VAL A 12 7.13 -4.01 28.14
CA VAL A 12 5.71 -3.67 28.35
C VAL A 12 4.78 -4.89 28.31
N ASN A 13 5.32 -6.08 28.04
CA ASN A 13 4.58 -7.33 27.88
C ASN A 13 3.42 -7.22 26.86
N LYS A 14 3.72 -6.68 25.67
CA LYS A 14 2.79 -6.55 24.55
C LYS A 14 3.41 -7.12 23.26
N PRO A 15 2.60 -7.42 22.23
CA PRO A 15 3.13 -7.78 20.92
C PRO A 15 4.11 -6.72 20.40
N ARG A 16 5.19 -7.18 19.76
CA ARG A 16 6.20 -6.30 19.15
C ARG A 16 5.57 -5.46 18.05
N LEU A 17 5.95 -4.18 18.00
CA LEU A 17 5.64 -3.29 16.87
C LEU A 17 6.17 -3.88 15.55
N MET A 18 5.34 -3.86 14.51
CA MET A 18 5.77 -4.29 13.18
C MET A 18 6.74 -3.28 12.55
N LEU A 19 7.70 -3.79 11.79
CA LEU A 19 8.62 -3.01 10.98
C LEU A 19 8.45 -3.42 9.51
N THR A 20 7.89 -2.54 8.70
CA THR A 20 7.70 -2.77 7.26
C THR A 20 8.32 -1.63 6.45
N ALA A 21 8.46 -1.82 5.14
CA ALA A 21 8.92 -0.77 4.24
C ALA A 21 8.20 -0.85 2.88
N ALA A 22 7.86 0.31 2.32
CA ALA A 22 7.54 0.44 0.90
C ALA A 22 8.84 0.44 0.09
N VAL A 23 8.94 -0.45 -0.89
CA VAL A 23 10.19 -0.68 -1.64
C VAL A 23 9.96 -0.64 -3.14
N ALA A 24 10.99 -0.25 -3.88
CA ALA A 24 10.92 -0.07 -5.33
C ALA A 24 10.68 -1.37 -6.10
N ALA A 25 10.08 -1.25 -7.29
CA ALA A 25 9.96 -2.33 -8.26
C ALA A 25 11.00 -2.24 -9.42
N GLY A 26 11.55 -1.05 -9.68
CA GLY A 26 12.56 -0.83 -10.72
C GLY A 26 13.94 -1.37 -10.34
N VAL A 27 14.50 -2.26 -11.17
CA VAL A 27 15.75 -2.99 -10.90
C VAL A 27 16.93 -2.08 -10.59
N SER A 28 17.09 -0.98 -11.33
CA SER A 28 18.18 -0.02 -11.13
C SER A 28 18.13 0.60 -9.73
N THR A 29 16.93 1.02 -9.28
CA THR A 29 16.69 1.54 -7.93
C THR A 29 16.94 0.46 -6.88
N ILE A 30 16.49 -0.77 -7.14
CA ILE A 30 16.69 -1.90 -6.23
C ILE A 30 18.20 -2.13 -6.01
N GLN A 31 18.97 -2.26 -7.09
CA GLN A 31 20.41 -2.53 -7.05
C GLN A 31 21.21 -1.40 -6.38
N ALA A 32 20.79 -0.15 -6.57
CA ALA A 32 21.47 1.01 -5.99
C ALA A 32 21.19 1.18 -4.48
N GLY A 33 20.04 0.73 -3.99
CA GLY A 33 19.53 1.14 -2.68
C GLY A 33 19.28 0.03 -1.65
N TYR A 34 19.19 -1.24 -2.05
CA TYR A 34 18.62 -2.27 -1.19
C TYR A 34 19.52 -3.51 -1.03
N GLN A 35 19.96 -3.76 0.21
CA GLN A 35 20.58 -5.03 0.60
C GLN A 35 19.48 -6.06 0.89
N ILE A 36 18.88 -6.62 -0.17
CA ILE A 36 17.63 -7.40 -0.11
C ILE A 36 17.64 -8.51 0.95
N ALA A 37 18.65 -9.39 0.92
CA ALA A 37 18.77 -10.48 1.90
C ALA A 37 18.91 -9.99 3.34
N GLU A 38 19.59 -8.86 3.54
CA GLU A 38 19.77 -8.26 4.87
C GLU A 38 18.45 -7.65 5.38
N LEU A 39 17.72 -6.95 4.51
CA LEU A 39 16.39 -6.44 4.82
C LEU A 39 15.42 -7.58 5.17
N GLY A 40 15.54 -8.73 4.51
CA GLY A 40 14.70 -9.91 4.75
C GLY A 40 14.76 -10.43 6.19
N LYS A 41 15.89 -10.21 6.87
CA LYS A 41 16.09 -10.56 8.29
C LYS A 41 15.32 -9.62 9.24
N TYR A 42 15.12 -8.37 8.83
CA TYR A 42 14.64 -7.32 9.73
C TYR A 42 13.19 -6.90 9.51
N LEU A 43 12.73 -6.90 8.26
CA LEU A 43 11.36 -6.49 7.94
C LEU A 43 10.39 -7.62 8.24
N ASP A 44 9.22 -7.26 8.78
CA ASP A 44 8.07 -8.13 8.89
C ASP A 44 7.44 -8.35 7.51
N TYR A 45 7.28 -7.27 6.72
CA TYR A 45 6.78 -7.30 5.35
C TYR A 45 7.45 -6.26 4.46
N PHE A 46 7.57 -6.58 3.18
CA PHE A 46 7.94 -5.68 2.10
C PHE A 46 6.66 -5.29 1.35
N HIS A 47 6.39 -4.00 1.26
CA HIS A 47 5.31 -3.48 0.43
C HIS A 47 5.93 -3.08 -0.91
N VAL A 48 6.01 -4.02 -1.86
CA VAL A 48 6.67 -3.76 -3.15
C VAL A 48 5.73 -2.89 -4.00
N MET A 49 6.19 -1.72 -4.40
CA MET A 49 5.42 -0.75 -5.18
C MET A 49 5.40 -1.16 -6.66
N THR A 50 4.69 -2.24 -6.98
CA THR A 50 4.59 -2.83 -8.33
C THR A 50 3.58 -2.10 -9.22
N TYR A 51 3.76 -0.79 -9.32
CA TYR A 51 3.00 0.17 -10.12
C TYR A 51 3.95 1.34 -10.46
N ASP A 52 3.47 2.34 -11.19
CA ASP A 52 4.28 3.42 -11.77
C ASP A 52 5.38 2.88 -12.70
N PHE A 53 5.12 1.77 -13.39
CA PHE A 53 6.05 1.21 -14.36
C PHE A 53 6.14 2.08 -15.62
N HIS A 54 4.99 2.59 -16.07
CA HIS A 54 4.86 3.54 -17.15
C HIS A 54 3.98 4.72 -16.73
N GLY A 55 4.30 5.89 -17.26
CA GLY A 55 3.56 7.11 -16.96
C GLY A 55 3.98 8.26 -17.87
N SER A 56 3.47 9.46 -17.59
CA SER A 56 3.66 10.64 -18.45
C SER A 56 5.12 11.08 -18.70
N TRP A 57 6.09 10.48 -18.00
CA TRP A 57 7.52 10.64 -18.26
C TRP A 57 8.01 9.86 -19.49
N ASP A 58 7.23 8.89 -19.98
CA ASP A 58 7.51 8.12 -21.18
C ASP A 58 7.08 8.87 -22.46
N ARG A 59 7.65 8.44 -23.60
CA ARG A 59 7.33 8.99 -24.93
C ARG A 59 6.23 8.22 -25.67
N THR A 60 5.79 7.11 -25.09
CA THR A 60 4.76 6.23 -25.63
C THR A 60 3.79 5.86 -24.51
N THR A 61 2.58 5.44 -24.87
CA THR A 61 1.65 4.83 -23.93
C THR A 61 2.25 3.57 -23.32
N GLY A 62 1.90 3.32 -22.06
CA GLY A 62 2.31 2.13 -21.33
C GLY A 62 1.39 1.91 -20.14
N GLU A 63 1.23 0.66 -19.75
CA GLU A 63 0.38 0.28 -18.63
C GLU A 63 0.98 0.69 -17.29
N ASN A 64 0.17 1.15 -16.34
CA ASN A 64 0.66 1.54 -14.99
C ASN A 64 1.28 0.35 -14.25
N SER A 65 0.62 -0.81 -14.30
CA SER A 65 0.98 -2.01 -13.55
C SER A 65 0.80 -3.28 -14.40
N PRO A 66 1.53 -3.45 -15.51
CA PRO A 66 1.42 -4.66 -16.33
C PRO A 66 1.87 -5.89 -15.53
N LEU A 67 1.10 -6.99 -15.60
CA LEU A 67 1.48 -8.22 -14.90
C LEU A 67 2.73 -8.84 -15.54
N TYR A 68 2.79 -8.84 -16.86
CA TYR A 68 3.89 -9.42 -17.63
C TYR A 68 4.50 -8.42 -18.60
N LYS A 69 5.67 -8.78 -19.14
CA LYS A 69 6.32 -8.07 -20.24
C LYS A 69 5.42 -8.04 -21.49
N GLY A 70 5.24 -6.86 -22.07
CA GLY A 70 4.57 -6.64 -23.34
C GLY A 70 5.46 -6.95 -24.56
N PRO A 71 4.87 -7.23 -25.74
CA PRO A 71 5.61 -7.55 -26.96
C PRO A 71 6.42 -6.35 -27.51
N ALA A 72 5.99 -5.12 -27.20
CA ALA A 72 6.68 -3.89 -27.59
C ALA A 72 7.81 -3.50 -26.63
N ASP A 73 7.93 -4.15 -25.47
CA ASP A 73 8.92 -3.79 -24.47
C ASP A 73 10.33 -4.14 -24.94
N THR A 74 11.21 -3.15 -24.90
CA THR A 74 12.63 -3.25 -25.25
C THR A 74 13.49 -2.50 -24.24
N GLY A 75 14.80 -2.76 -24.24
CA GLY A 75 15.71 -2.16 -23.27
C GLY A 75 15.31 -2.47 -21.83
N ASP A 76 15.33 -1.47 -20.96
CA ASP A 76 14.98 -1.64 -19.54
C ASP A 76 13.49 -1.91 -19.31
N MET A 77 12.62 -1.54 -20.26
CA MET A 77 11.16 -1.73 -20.13
C MET A 77 10.77 -3.21 -20.02
N VAL A 78 11.63 -4.13 -20.49
CA VAL A 78 11.39 -5.57 -20.35
C VAL A 78 11.32 -6.04 -18.89
N TYR A 79 11.83 -5.23 -17.95
CA TYR A 79 11.84 -5.50 -16.52
C TYR A 79 10.70 -4.79 -15.77
N PHE A 80 9.96 -3.90 -16.44
CA PHE A 80 8.94 -3.04 -15.82
C PHE A 80 7.57 -3.71 -15.80
N ASN A 81 7.50 -4.84 -15.08
CA ASN A 81 6.26 -5.57 -14.86
C ASN A 81 6.25 -6.23 -13.47
N VAL A 82 5.05 -6.54 -12.98
CA VAL A 82 4.82 -7.12 -11.64
C VAL A 82 5.57 -8.44 -11.50
N ASP A 83 5.50 -9.32 -12.50
CA ASP A 83 6.11 -10.65 -12.44
C ASP A 83 7.63 -10.57 -12.26
N TYR A 84 8.30 -9.76 -13.08
CA TYR A 84 9.74 -9.60 -12.99
C TYR A 84 10.15 -8.96 -11.66
N ALA A 85 9.52 -7.84 -11.27
CA ALA A 85 9.89 -7.11 -10.06
C ALA A 85 9.78 -7.97 -8.80
N MET A 86 8.67 -8.69 -8.63
CA MET A 86 8.46 -9.55 -7.47
C MET A 86 9.40 -10.75 -7.44
N ASN A 87 9.62 -11.39 -8.60
CA ASN A 87 10.57 -12.51 -8.69
C ASN A 87 12.01 -12.04 -8.50
N TYR A 88 12.36 -10.80 -8.89
CA TYR A 88 13.67 -10.22 -8.60
C TYR A 88 13.91 -10.10 -7.10
N TRP A 89 12.97 -9.55 -6.34
CA TRP A 89 13.06 -9.49 -4.87
C TRP A 89 13.22 -10.88 -4.25
N LYS A 90 12.37 -11.84 -4.66
CA LYS A 90 12.38 -13.22 -4.18
C LYS A 90 13.71 -13.94 -4.47
N SER A 91 14.19 -13.87 -5.72
CA SER A 91 15.43 -14.55 -6.14
C SER A 91 16.70 -13.93 -5.55
N ASN A 92 16.63 -12.70 -5.02
CA ASN A 92 17.77 -12.01 -4.40
C ASN A 92 17.70 -11.98 -2.86
N GLY A 93 16.88 -12.85 -2.26
CA GLY A 93 16.96 -13.18 -0.83
C GLY A 93 15.84 -12.61 0.06
N ALA A 94 14.81 -11.97 -0.51
CA ALA A 94 13.63 -11.64 0.28
C ALA A 94 12.74 -12.89 0.43
N PRO A 95 12.32 -13.25 1.67
CA PRO A 95 11.38 -14.36 1.88
C PRO A 95 10.05 -14.10 1.17
N ALA A 96 9.56 -15.05 0.38
CA ALA A 96 8.39 -14.85 -0.48
C ALA A 96 7.12 -14.53 0.34
N GLU A 97 6.98 -15.17 1.50
CA GLU A 97 5.91 -14.96 2.47
C GLU A 97 5.92 -13.58 3.13
N LYS A 98 7.02 -12.82 3.00
CA LYS A 98 7.11 -11.42 3.47
C LYS A 98 6.88 -10.41 2.35
N LEU A 99 6.87 -10.83 1.09
CA LEU A 99 6.68 -9.95 -0.06
C LEU A 99 5.18 -9.72 -0.31
N LEU A 100 4.73 -8.48 -0.15
CA LEU A 100 3.37 -8.06 -0.48
C LEU A 100 3.37 -7.36 -1.83
N VAL A 101 2.57 -7.87 -2.76
CA VAL A 101 2.42 -7.32 -4.12
C VAL A 101 1.62 -6.03 -4.07
N GLY A 102 2.09 -4.97 -4.74
CA GLY A 102 1.38 -3.69 -4.84
C GLY A 102 0.25 -3.73 -5.88
N PHE A 103 -0.93 -3.30 -5.48
CA PHE A 103 -2.13 -3.17 -6.31
C PHE A 103 -2.53 -1.68 -6.38
N PRO A 104 -2.43 -1.02 -7.55
CA PRO A 104 -2.86 0.35 -7.70
C PRO A 104 -4.38 0.44 -7.88
N THR A 105 -5.03 1.40 -7.24
CA THR A 105 -6.43 1.79 -7.49
C THR A 105 -6.49 3.08 -8.32
N TYR A 106 -5.54 3.23 -9.23
CA TYR A 106 -5.35 4.38 -10.11
C TYR A 106 -4.68 3.93 -11.41
N GLY A 107 -4.66 4.82 -12.39
CA GLY A 107 -3.94 4.64 -13.65
C GLY A 107 -3.16 5.88 -14.06
N HIS A 108 -2.23 5.70 -14.99
CA HIS A 108 -1.54 6.79 -15.64
C HIS A 108 -2.18 7.08 -17.00
N ASN A 109 -2.49 8.35 -17.23
CA ASN A 109 -3.09 8.79 -18.49
C ASN A 109 -2.14 9.63 -19.34
N PHE A 110 -2.38 9.60 -20.64
CA PHE A 110 -1.53 10.16 -21.68
C PHE A 110 -2.38 10.92 -22.70
N ASN A 111 -1.75 11.83 -23.41
CA ASN A 111 -2.31 12.42 -24.62
C ASN A 111 -1.62 11.83 -25.86
N LEU A 112 -2.35 11.05 -26.64
CA LEU A 112 -1.89 10.42 -27.87
C LEU A 112 -1.48 11.48 -28.91
N GLN A 113 -0.38 11.22 -29.62
CA GLN A 113 0.02 12.02 -30.76
C GLN A 113 -0.94 11.85 -31.94
N ASN A 114 -1.46 10.63 -32.13
CA ASN A 114 -2.46 10.31 -33.14
C ASN A 114 -3.66 9.60 -32.47
N PRO A 115 -4.85 10.22 -32.40
CA PRO A 115 -6.06 9.62 -31.82
C PRO A 115 -6.50 8.29 -32.44
N SER A 116 -6.03 7.95 -33.64
CA SER A 116 -6.31 6.65 -34.29
C SER A 116 -5.32 5.55 -33.91
N ASP A 117 -4.19 5.88 -33.29
CA ASP A 117 -3.22 4.92 -32.79
C ASP A 117 -3.38 4.79 -31.26
N THR A 118 -4.15 3.79 -30.84
CA THR A 118 -4.58 3.61 -29.44
C THR A 118 -3.95 2.39 -28.78
N ALA A 119 -3.01 1.73 -29.47
CA ALA A 119 -2.32 0.57 -28.93
C ALA A 119 -1.39 0.96 -27.78
N VAL A 120 -1.03 -0.03 -26.95
CA VAL A 120 0.10 0.12 -26.02
C VAL A 120 1.39 0.33 -26.83
N GLY A 121 2.21 1.30 -26.43
CA GLY A 121 3.39 1.74 -27.19
C GLY A 121 3.11 2.84 -28.22
N ALA A 122 1.86 3.32 -28.35
CA ALA A 122 1.53 4.43 -29.25
C ALA A 122 2.25 5.73 -28.82
N PRO A 123 2.77 6.56 -29.75
CA PRO A 123 3.44 7.81 -29.42
C PRO A 123 2.52 8.81 -28.69
N VAL A 124 3.07 9.52 -27.71
CA VAL A 124 2.33 10.51 -26.90
C VAL A 124 2.96 11.90 -26.98
N THR A 125 2.15 12.94 -26.78
CA THR A 125 2.64 14.32 -26.65
C THR A 125 2.91 14.72 -25.19
N GLY A 126 2.55 13.85 -24.23
CA GLY A 126 2.77 14.05 -22.79
C GLY A 126 1.63 13.49 -21.95
N ALA A 127 1.52 14.03 -20.73
CA ALA A 127 0.49 13.69 -19.75
C ALA A 127 -0.94 13.90 -20.31
N GLY A 128 -1.84 12.98 -19.97
CA GLY A 128 -3.27 13.19 -20.16
C GLY A 128 -3.82 14.27 -19.22
N PRO A 129 -5.04 14.77 -19.47
CA PRO A 129 -5.64 15.83 -18.66
C PRO A 129 -5.83 15.37 -17.20
N ALA A 130 -5.79 16.34 -16.29
CA ALA A 130 -6.04 16.10 -14.89
C ALA A 130 -7.50 15.70 -14.64
N GLY A 131 -7.72 14.70 -13.79
CA GLY A 131 -9.05 14.34 -13.31
C GLY A 131 -9.69 15.45 -12.46
N PRO A 132 -11.04 15.51 -12.40
CA PRO A 132 -11.76 16.56 -11.67
C PRO A 132 -11.50 16.54 -10.15
N TYR A 133 -11.11 15.40 -9.58
CA TYR A 133 -10.89 15.21 -8.15
C TYR A 133 -9.41 15.11 -7.80
N THR A 134 -8.64 14.26 -8.50
CA THR A 134 -7.19 14.10 -8.25
C THR A 134 -6.40 15.33 -8.67
N ARG A 135 -6.88 16.07 -9.68
CA ARG A 135 -6.32 17.36 -10.15
C ARG A 135 -4.84 17.30 -10.52
N GLN A 136 -4.39 16.12 -10.95
CA GLN A 136 -3.03 15.89 -11.40
C GLN A 136 -3.04 15.39 -12.85
N ALA A 137 -2.37 16.11 -13.74
CA ALA A 137 -2.19 15.65 -15.12
C ALA A 137 -1.33 14.39 -15.12
N GLY A 138 -1.64 13.44 -15.99
CA GLY A 138 -0.92 12.17 -16.10
C GLY A 138 -1.38 11.11 -15.10
N PHE A 139 -2.45 11.34 -14.34
CA PHE A 139 -2.90 10.49 -13.25
C PHE A 139 -4.44 10.52 -13.12
N LEU A 140 -5.06 9.36 -12.91
CA LEU A 140 -6.49 9.26 -12.64
C LEU A 140 -6.76 8.20 -11.56
N ALA A 141 -7.61 8.51 -10.58
CA ALA A 141 -8.13 7.51 -9.65
C ALA A 141 -9.08 6.53 -10.36
N TYR A 142 -9.28 5.32 -9.82
CA TYR A 142 -10.18 4.32 -10.43
C TYR A 142 -11.59 4.86 -10.67
N TYR A 143 -12.14 5.62 -9.71
CA TYR A 143 -13.47 6.23 -9.87
C TYR A 143 -13.52 7.32 -10.96
N GLU A 144 -12.41 7.99 -11.26
CA GLU A 144 -12.32 8.94 -12.39
C GLU A 144 -12.25 8.19 -13.72
N ILE A 145 -11.56 7.05 -13.76
CA ILE A 145 -11.52 6.16 -14.93
C ILE A 145 -12.91 5.59 -15.21
N CYS A 146 -13.68 5.21 -14.19
CA CYS A 146 -15.09 4.82 -14.36
C CYS A 146 -15.93 5.94 -14.97
N THR A 147 -15.71 7.19 -14.55
CA THR A 147 -16.39 8.36 -15.14
C THR A 147 -15.98 8.57 -16.60
N PHE A 148 -14.71 8.37 -16.93
CA PHE A 148 -14.20 8.43 -18.30
C PHE A 148 -14.86 7.37 -19.19
N LEU A 149 -14.99 6.13 -18.71
CA LEU A 149 -15.72 5.05 -19.38
C LEU A 149 -17.20 5.39 -19.58
N ASP A 150 -17.89 5.85 -18.53
CA ASP A 150 -19.29 6.27 -18.59
C ASP A 150 -19.52 7.44 -19.58
N SER A 151 -18.49 8.24 -19.86
CA SER A 151 -18.55 9.30 -20.86
C SER A 151 -18.48 8.78 -22.31
N GLY A 152 -18.36 7.46 -22.52
CA GLY A 152 -18.25 6.83 -23.84
C GLY A 152 -16.82 6.54 -24.29
N ALA A 153 -15.86 6.46 -23.36
CA ALA A 153 -14.53 5.93 -23.68
C ALA A 153 -14.60 4.43 -24.02
N THR A 154 -13.69 3.97 -24.86
CA THR A 154 -13.56 2.56 -25.21
C THR A 154 -12.57 1.89 -24.27
N GLN A 155 -13.00 0.83 -23.58
CA GLN A 155 -12.10 -0.06 -22.85
C GLN A 155 -11.57 -1.15 -23.78
N ALA A 156 -10.27 -1.38 -23.74
CA ALA A 156 -9.59 -2.48 -24.41
C ALA A 156 -8.81 -3.33 -23.39
N TRP A 157 -8.37 -4.51 -23.82
CA TRP A 157 -7.62 -5.44 -22.98
C TRP A 157 -6.27 -5.73 -23.62
N ASP A 158 -5.18 -5.42 -22.91
CA ASP A 158 -3.84 -5.88 -23.28
C ASP A 158 -3.72 -7.35 -22.83
N ALA A 159 -3.87 -8.27 -23.78
CA ALA A 159 -3.77 -9.70 -23.51
C ALA A 159 -2.36 -10.15 -23.11
N PRO A 160 -1.26 -9.69 -23.75
CA PRO A 160 0.09 -9.96 -23.27
C PRO A 160 0.40 -9.50 -21.83
N GLN A 161 -0.14 -8.36 -21.40
CA GLN A 161 0.17 -7.78 -20.07
C GLN A 161 -0.89 -8.04 -19.00
N ASP A 162 -2.01 -8.65 -19.36
CA ASP A 162 -3.14 -9.03 -18.48
C ASP A 162 -3.78 -7.87 -17.71
N VAL A 163 -3.88 -6.70 -18.35
CA VAL A 163 -4.45 -5.48 -17.80
C VAL A 163 -5.33 -4.74 -18.83
N PRO A 164 -6.29 -3.93 -18.37
CA PRO A 164 -7.07 -3.07 -19.24
C PRO A 164 -6.38 -1.71 -19.50
N TYR A 165 -6.73 -1.12 -20.64
CA TYR A 165 -6.58 0.32 -20.86
C TYR A 165 -7.88 0.88 -21.44
N ALA A 166 -8.03 2.20 -21.39
CA ALA A 166 -9.16 2.90 -21.97
C ALA A 166 -8.73 4.13 -22.77
N TYR A 167 -9.50 4.49 -23.80
CA TYR A 167 -9.19 5.64 -24.63
C TYR A 167 -10.43 6.33 -25.19
N LYS A 168 -10.31 7.64 -25.46
CA LYS A 168 -11.34 8.47 -26.09
C LYS A 168 -10.71 9.70 -26.72
N GLY A 169 -10.87 9.87 -28.03
CA GLY A 169 -10.15 10.93 -28.74
C GLY A 169 -8.65 10.74 -28.58
N SER A 170 -7.93 11.76 -28.08
CA SER A 170 -6.50 11.66 -27.79
C SER A 170 -6.20 11.19 -26.37
N GLU A 171 -7.18 11.05 -25.48
CA GLU A 171 -6.94 10.60 -24.11
C GLU A 171 -6.79 9.08 -24.07
N TRP A 172 -5.78 8.59 -23.36
CA TRP A 172 -5.49 7.18 -23.16
C TRP A 172 -5.10 6.95 -21.69
N VAL A 173 -5.58 5.88 -21.05
CA VAL A 173 -5.23 5.54 -19.66
C VAL A 173 -5.00 4.04 -19.49
N GLY A 174 -3.86 3.69 -18.90
CA GLY A 174 -3.51 2.33 -18.50
C GLY A 174 -3.75 2.16 -17.01
N TYR A 175 -4.49 1.12 -16.61
CA TYR A 175 -5.02 1.00 -15.24
C TYR A 175 -5.31 -0.45 -14.87
N ASP A 176 -5.86 -0.65 -13.68
CA ASP A 176 -6.36 -1.95 -13.22
C ASP A 176 -7.87 -1.92 -12.99
N ASN A 177 -8.54 -3.05 -13.23
CA ASN A 177 -9.96 -3.24 -12.94
C ASN A 177 -10.19 -4.54 -12.16
N ILE A 178 -11.46 -4.86 -11.86
CA ILE A 178 -11.84 -6.10 -11.17
C ILE A 178 -11.23 -7.35 -11.85
N LYS A 179 -11.18 -7.40 -13.19
CA LYS A 179 -10.63 -8.55 -13.92
C LYS A 179 -9.12 -8.68 -13.70
N SER A 180 -8.34 -7.61 -13.90
CA SER A 180 -6.89 -7.67 -13.70
C SER A 180 -6.52 -7.92 -12.22
N PHE A 181 -7.29 -7.36 -11.28
CA PHE A 181 -7.12 -7.66 -9.85
C PHE A 181 -7.29 -9.16 -9.56
N ASN A 182 -8.33 -9.81 -10.09
CA ASN A 182 -8.50 -11.26 -9.92
C ASN A 182 -7.33 -12.06 -10.51
N ILE A 183 -6.89 -11.71 -11.72
CA ILE A 183 -5.75 -12.38 -12.38
C ILE A 183 -4.47 -12.23 -11.55
N LYS A 184 -4.16 -11.01 -11.10
CA LYS A 184 -3.00 -10.73 -10.25
C LYS A 184 -3.07 -11.46 -8.91
N VAL A 185 -4.26 -11.60 -8.32
CA VAL A 185 -4.45 -12.39 -7.09
C VAL A 185 -4.18 -13.88 -7.31
N ASP A 186 -4.67 -14.44 -8.42
CA ASP A 186 -4.40 -15.84 -8.74
C ASP A 186 -2.92 -16.09 -9.02
N TRP A 187 -2.27 -15.17 -9.75
CA TRP A 187 -0.83 -15.19 -9.95
C TRP A 187 -0.04 -15.06 -8.63
N LEU A 188 -0.46 -14.15 -7.74
CA LEU A 188 0.15 -13.93 -6.43
C LEU A 188 0.14 -15.21 -5.59
N LYS A 189 -1.02 -15.87 -5.50
CA LYS A 189 -1.19 -17.14 -4.78
C LYS A 189 -0.33 -18.24 -5.40
N LYS A 190 -0.33 -18.36 -6.73
CA LYS A 190 0.46 -19.37 -7.44
C LYS A 190 1.97 -19.21 -7.20
N ASN A 191 2.45 -17.99 -6.97
CA ASN A 191 3.85 -17.69 -6.71
C ASN A 191 4.26 -17.70 -5.23
N ASN A 192 3.31 -18.02 -4.33
CA ASN A 192 3.49 -18.07 -2.88
C ASN A 192 3.98 -16.75 -2.26
N PHE A 193 3.48 -15.62 -2.75
CA PHE A 193 3.73 -14.32 -2.13
C PHE A 193 2.85 -14.12 -0.89
N GLY A 194 3.33 -13.33 0.07
CA GLY A 194 2.74 -13.17 1.41
C GLY A 194 1.37 -12.49 1.45
N GLY A 195 1.00 -11.78 0.38
CA GLY A 195 -0.27 -11.07 0.29
C GLY A 195 -0.16 -9.85 -0.60
N ALA A 196 -1.07 -8.90 -0.40
CA ALA A 196 -1.18 -7.71 -1.21
C ALA A 196 -1.16 -6.43 -0.37
N MET A 197 -0.61 -5.37 -0.96
CA MET A 197 -0.66 -3.99 -0.50
C MET A 197 -1.44 -3.19 -1.53
N VAL A 198 -2.27 -2.24 -1.10
CA VAL A 198 -3.08 -1.40 -2.00
C VAL A 198 -2.66 0.06 -1.88
N TRP A 199 -2.46 0.70 -3.03
CA TRP A 199 -2.30 2.15 -3.13
C TRP A 199 -3.42 2.72 -4.02
N SER A 200 -4.45 3.36 -3.49
CA SER A 200 -4.79 3.56 -2.07
C SER A 200 -6.27 3.27 -1.80
N LEU A 201 -6.69 3.35 -0.54
CA LEU A 201 -8.09 3.17 -0.16
C LEU A 201 -9.00 4.24 -0.81
N ASP A 202 -8.55 5.49 -0.82
CA ASP A 202 -9.31 6.66 -1.25
C ASP A 202 -9.44 6.82 -2.77
N MET A 203 -8.72 6.02 -3.56
CA MET A 203 -8.78 6.05 -5.03
C MET A 203 -9.59 4.91 -5.64
N ASP A 204 -9.97 3.90 -4.86
CA ASP A 204 -11.03 2.96 -5.24
C ASP A 204 -12.40 3.68 -5.24
N ASP A 205 -13.46 3.07 -5.78
CA ASP A 205 -14.82 3.61 -5.65
C ASP A 205 -15.37 3.35 -4.25
N PHE A 206 -14.80 4.04 -3.25
CA PHE A 206 -15.08 3.83 -1.84
C PHE A 206 -16.52 4.17 -1.44
N THR A 207 -17.19 5.05 -2.19
CA THR A 207 -18.62 5.37 -2.02
C THR A 207 -19.53 4.41 -2.78
N GLY A 208 -19.02 3.78 -3.85
CA GLY A 208 -19.77 2.90 -4.75
C GLY A 208 -20.68 3.66 -5.70
N THR A 209 -20.35 4.91 -6.02
CA THR A 209 -21.22 5.83 -6.77
C THR A 209 -20.75 6.10 -8.20
N PHE A 210 -19.54 5.70 -8.57
CA PHE A 210 -18.93 6.04 -9.85
C PHE A 210 -18.92 4.86 -10.82
N CYS A 211 -18.61 3.66 -10.35
CA CYS A 211 -18.33 2.50 -11.20
C CYS A 211 -19.54 1.58 -11.39
N LYS A 212 -20.60 1.72 -10.58
CA LYS A 212 -21.76 0.79 -10.52
C LYS A 212 -21.34 -0.64 -10.11
N GLU A 213 -20.25 -0.77 -9.36
CA GLU A 213 -19.66 -2.04 -8.92
C GLU A 213 -19.77 -2.28 -7.39
N GLY A 214 -20.46 -1.39 -6.66
CA GLY A 214 -20.54 -1.41 -5.20
C GLY A 214 -19.40 -0.63 -4.53
N LYS A 215 -19.36 -0.63 -3.19
CA LYS A 215 -18.31 0.07 -2.42
C LYS A 215 -16.99 -0.70 -2.45
N TYR A 216 -15.90 0.01 -2.66
CA TYR A 216 -14.54 -0.55 -2.70
C TYR A 216 -14.45 -1.76 -3.65
N PRO A 217 -14.85 -1.64 -4.93
CA PRO A 217 -14.93 -2.79 -5.83
C PRO A 217 -13.59 -3.50 -6.03
N LEU A 218 -12.48 -2.76 -6.15
CA LEU A 218 -11.16 -3.35 -6.33
C LEU A 218 -10.65 -4.00 -5.05
N ILE A 219 -10.73 -3.30 -3.92
CA ILE A 219 -10.27 -3.84 -2.63
C ILE A 219 -11.15 -5.01 -2.15
N THR A 220 -12.46 -4.97 -2.42
CA THR A 220 -13.37 -6.10 -2.13
C THR A 220 -13.01 -7.32 -2.98
N THR A 221 -12.68 -7.10 -4.25
CA THR A 221 -12.18 -8.15 -5.15
C THR A 221 -10.91 -8.79 -4.59
N LEU A 222 -9.95 -7.97 -4.15
CA LEU A 222 -8.71 -8.43 -3.54
C LEU A 222 -8.96 -9.24 -2.26
N LYS A 223 -9.77 -8.71 -1.34
CA LYS A 223 -10.15 -9.38 -0.07
C LYS A 223 -10.81 -10.73 -0.34
N LYS A 224 -11.70 -10.81 -1.33
CA LYS A 224 -12.38 -12.05 -1.75
C LYS A 224 -11.40 -13.04 -2.34
N GLY A 225 -10.55 -12.61 -3.28
CA GLY A 225 -9.59 -13.47 -3.96
C GLY A 225 -8.53 -14.07 -3.02
N LEU A 226 -8.21 -13.36 -1.93
CA LEU A 226 -7.31 -13.81 -0.84
C LEU A 226 -8.03 -14.61 0.26
N GLY A 227 -9.34 -14.82 0.17
CA GLY A 227 -10.10 -15.61 1.16
C GLY A 227 -10.33 -14.91 2.50
N LEU A 228 -10.18 -13.59 2.57
CA LEU A 228 -10.28 -12.80 3.82
C LEU A 228 -11.72 -12.39 4.18
N GLN A 229 -12.72 -13.18 3.79
CA GLN A 229 -14.15 -12.81 3.88
C GLN A 229 -14.73 -12.90 5.30
N ASN A 230 -14.02 -13.49 6.27
CA ASN A 230 -14.50 -13.60 7.64
C ASN A 230 -14.16 -12.34 8.45
N ASN A 231 -15.10 -11.90 9.30
CA ASN A 231 -14.91 -10.80 10.25
C ASN A 231 -13.90 -11.13 11.36
N ASP A 232 -13.40 -12.36 11.38
CA ASP A 232 -12.36 -12.84 12.28
C ASP A 232 -10.97 -12.59 11.69
N CYS A 233 -10.67 -11.34 11.30
CA CYS A 233 -9.29 -10.88 11.30
C CYS A 233 -8.83 -10.78 12.76
N VAL A 234 -8.72 -11.93 13.43
CA VAL A 234 -8.10 -12.05 14.73
C VAL A 234 -6.61 -11.89 14.46
N PRO A 235 -5.96 -10.82 14.96
CA PRO A 235 -4.51 -10.74 14.92
C PRO A 235 -3.99 -12.03 15.54
N PRO A 236 -3.07 -12.76 14.88
CA PRO A 236 -2.60 -14.01 15.44
C PRO A 236 -2.09 -13.74 16.86
N ALA A 237 -2.54 -14.56 17.82
CA ALA A 237 -2.28 -14.37 19.25
C ALA A 237 -0.77 -14.30 19.57
N HIS A 238 0.03 -14.83 18.64
CA HIS A 238 1.46 -14.64 18.57
C HIS A 238 1.79 -14.02 17.21
N PRO A 239 2.71 -13.04 17.14
CA PRO A 239 3.34 -12.68 15.87
C PRO A 239 3.79 -13.97 15.18
N ASN A 240 3.62 -14.06 13.86
CA ASN A 240 4.15 -15.20 13.12
C ASN A 240 5.61 -15.42 13.58
N PRO A 241 5.98 -16.64 13.98
CA PRO A 241 7.35 -16.90 14.41
C PRO A 241 8.30 -16.43 13.29
N PRO A 242 9.50 -15.91 13.63
CA PRO A 242 10.50 -15.63 12.61
C PRO A 242 10.71 -16.93 11.81
N VAL A 243 10.30 -16.93 10.54
CA VAL A 243 10.44 -18.12 9.71
C VAL A 243 11.91 -18.26 9.34
N THR A 244 12.48 -19.35 9.87
CA THR A 244 13.70 -20.11 9.52
C THR A 244 14.84 -19.36 8.85
N GLU A 245 16.02 -19.43 9.47
CA GLU A 245 17.28 -18.93 8.91
C GLU A 245 17.45 -19.33 7.42
N ALA A 246 17.71 -18.33 6.58
CA ALA A 246 18.38 -18.55 5.31
C ALA A 246 19.71 -19.30 5.57
N PRO A 247 20.20 -20.14 4.62
CA PRO A 247 21.38 -20.96 4.85
C PRO A 247 22.56 -20.08 5.30
N SER A 248 23.00 -20.28 6.55
CA SER A 248 24.09 -19.50 7.12
C SER A 248 25.44 -20.10 6.73
N GLN A 249 26.28 -19.29 6.06
CA GLN A 249 27.73 -19.46 6.12
C GLN A 249 28.27 -18.56 7.24
N GLY A 250 29.16 -19.14 8.03
CA GLY A 250 29.43 -18.74 9.41
C GLY A 250 30.31 -17.51 9.62
N GLY A 251 30.23 -17.03 10.86
CA GLY A 251 31.39 -16.58 11.63
C GLY A 251 31.35 -15.14 12.14
N GLY A 252 31.42 -14.98 13.46
CA GLY A 252 32.03 -13.79 14.07
C GLY A 252 31.33 -13.23 15.31
N SER A 253 31.88 -13.52 16.48
CA SER A 253 31.52 -12.97 17.79
C SER A 253 31.91 -11.49 17.97
N GLY A 254 31.17 -10.76 18.82
CA GLY A 254 31.58 -9.46 19.37
C GLY A 254 30.62 -8.98 20.48
N SER A 255 31.17 -8.57 21.61
CA SER A 255 30.50 -8.39 22.91
C SER A 255 30.44 -6.92 23.35
N GLY A 256 29.39 -6.55 24.09
CA GLY A 256 29.44 -5.63 25.24
C GLY A 256 29.28 -4.12 25.01
N GLY A 257 28.40 -3.48 25.80
CA GLY A 257 28.41 -2.03 26.01
C GLY A 257 27.10 -1.43 26.55
N SER A 258 26.99 -1.32 27.88
CA SER A 258 25.91 -0.65 28.62
C SER A 258 25.98 0.89 28.52
N GLY A 259 24.82 1.55 28.60
CA GLY A 259 24.76 3.01 28.74
C GLY A 259 23.38 3.48 29.23
N SER A 260 23.31 3.81 30.52
CA SER A 260 22.21 4.45 31.23
C SER A 260 22.20 5.98 30.99
N GLY A 261 21.03 6.61 31.01
CA GLY A 261 20.89 8.07 30.98
C GLY A 261 19.44 8.56 31.03
N THR A 262 19.09 9.19 32.15
CA THR A 262 17.78 9.69 32.60
C THR A 262 17.47 11.13 32.21
N GLY A 263 16.17 11.48 32.19
CA GLY A 263 15.62 12.84 32.37
C GLY A 263 14.32 13.00 31.55
N GLY A 264 13.12 13.32 32.06
CA GLY A 264 12.70 13.92 33.32
C GLY A 264 11.94 15.21 33.02
N SER A 265 10.60 15.18 33.00
CA SER A 265 9.76 16.36 33.25
C SER A 265 8.36 15.93 33.71
N GLY A 266 8.00 16.35 34.93
CA GLY A 266 6.88 15.83 35.70
C GLY A 266 5.55 16.46 35.32
N GLY A 267 4.63 15.62 34.86
CA GLY A 267 3.19 15.85 34.95
C GLY A 267 2.60 14.87 35.96
N SER A 268 1.74 15.33 36.86
CA SER A 268 0.96 14.46 37.76
C SER A 268 -0.42 14.22 37.17
N GLY A 269 -0.89 12.97 37.13
CA GLY A 269 -2.23 12.59 36.66
C GLY A 269 -2.21 11.53 35.55
N PHE A 270 -3.37 11.25 34.95
CA PHE A 270 -3.54 10.28 33.85
C PHE A 270 -2.59 10.52 32.67
N CYS A 271 -2.23 11.78 32.43
CA CYS A 271 -1.42 12.22 31.29
C CYS A 271 0.09 12.15 31.54
N ALA A 272 0.53 11.71 32.72
CA ALA A 272 1.95 11.54 33.02
C ALA A 272 2.60 10.57 32.01
N GLY A 273 3.55 11.06 31.20
CA GLY A 273 4.23 10.27 30.17
C GLY A 273 3.39 9.97 28.92
N LYS A 274 2.20 10.55 28.76
CA LYS A 274 1.41 10.45 27.53
C LYS A 274 1.76 11.57 26.56
N ALA A 275 1.62 11.30 25.27
CA ALA A 275 1.69 12.33 24.24
C ALA A 275 0.53 13.33 24.40
N ASN A 276 0.67 14.50 23.78
CA ASN A 276 -0.42 15.47 23.73
C ASN A 276 -1.57 14.90 22.88
N GLY A 277 -2.80 15.00 23.35
CA GLY A 277 -3.96 14.45 22.65
C GLY A 277 -5.16 14.19 23.55
N VAL A 278 -6.24 13.70 22.93
CA VAL A 278 -7.50 13.38 23.60
C VAL A 278 -7.59 11.87 23.84
N TYR A 279 -7.95 11.47 25.06
CA TYR A 279 -8.00 10.07 25.48
C TYR A 279 -9.33 9.78 26.18
N ALA A 280 -9.89 8.59 25.96
CA ALA A 280 -11.09 8.16 26.67
C ALA A 280 -10.85 8.04 28.19
N ASP A 281 -11.82 8.46 29.00
CA ASP A 281 -11.81 8.17 30.44
C ASP A 281 -12.22 6.71 30.67
N PRO A 282 -11.36 5.87 31.28
CA PRO A 282 -11.65 4.45 31.48
C PRO A 282 -12.73 4.19 32.54
N THR A 283 -13.06 5.18 33.36
CA THR A 283 -14.04 5.08 34.45
C THR A 283 -15.39 5.71 34.11
N ASN A 284 -15.46 6.59 33.11
CA ASN A 284 -16.69 7.25 32.69
C ASN A 284 -16.74 7.48 31.18
N LYS A 285 -17.65 6.77 30.48
CA LYS A 285 -17.82 6.87 29.02
C LYS A 285 -18.23 8.27 28.51
N ARG A 286 -18.75 9.14 29.38
CA ARG A 286 -19.07 10.54 29.03
C ARG A 286 -17.86 11.46 29.15
N ASN A 287 -16.80 11.03 29.82
CA ASN A 287 -15.63 11.86 30.04
C ASN A 287 -14.50 11.48 29.08
N PHE A 288 -13.61 12.45 28.87
CA PHE A 288 -12.35 12.26 28.17
C PHE A 288 -11.29 13.16 28.77
N TYR A 289 -10.03 12.77 28.62
CA TYR A 289 -8.87 13.52 29.08
C TYR A 289 -8.20 14.21 27.89
N ASN A 290 -8.02 15.52 27.99
CA ASN A 290 -7.11 16.24 27.12
C ASN A 290 -5.75 16.32 27.83
N CYS A 291 -4.73 15.71 27.23
CA CYS A 291 -3.37 15.73 27.71
C CYS A 291 -2.57 16.82 27.01
N VAL A 292 -1.99 17.74 27.80
CA VAL A 292 -1.10 18.79 27.28
C VAL A 292 0.13 18.88 28.18
N ASN A 293 1.31 18.59 27.63
CA ASN A 293 2.60 18.60 28.33
C ASN A 293 2.60 17.79 29.63
N GLY A 294 1.98 16.62 29.60
CA GLY A 294 1.86 15.73 30.76
C GLY A 294 0.79 16.13 31.80
N GLN A 295 0.07 17.23 31.60
CA GLN A 295 -1.02 17.66 32.47
C GLN A 295 -2.37 17.07 32.01
N THR A 296 -3.19 16.66 32.96
CA THR A 296 -4.53 16.08 32.71
C THR A 296 -5.61 17.13 32.85
N PHE A 297 -6.36 17.35 31.77
CA PHE A 297 -7.58 18.15 31.76
C PHE A 297 -8.77 17.22 31.52
N VAL A 298 -9.68 17.12 32.48
CA VAL A 298 -10.90 16.31 32.36
C VAL A 298 -11.96 17.14 31.65
N GLN A 299 -12.58 16.57 30.62
CA GLN A 299 -13.70 17.15 29.91
C GLN A 299 -14.84 16.13 29.83
N SER A 300 -16.06 16.63 29.65
CA SER A 300 -17.27 15.81 29.54
C SER A 300 -17.99 16.13 28.25
N CYS A 301 -18.48 15.09 27.58
CA CYS A 301 -19.40 15.21 26.48
C CYS A 301 -20.73 15.83 26.93
N GLU A 302 -21.43 16.48 25.99
CA GLU A 302 -22.77 17.00 26.23
C GLU A 302 -23.73 15.91 26.73
N GLU A 303 -24.84 16.33 27.34
CA GLU A 303 -25.81 15.40 27.91
C GLU A 303 -26.37 14.46 26.84
N GLY A 304 -26.32 13.15 27.10
CA GLY A 304 -26.73 12.10 26.15
C GLY A 304 -25.62 11.57 25.23
N LEU A 305 -24.45 12.21 25.17
CA LEU A 305 -23.33 11.78 24.33
C LEU A 305 -22.24 11.02 25.12
N VAL A 306 -21.52 10.13 24.44
CA VAL A 306 -20.35 9.40 24.94
C VAL A 306 -19.13 9.70 24.08
N PHE A 307 -17.93 9.57 24.65
CA PHE A 307 -16.70 9.81 23.90
C PHE A 307 -16.38 8.61 22.99
N ASP A 308 -16.22 8.86 21.70
CA ASP A 308 -15.82 7.90 20.67
C ASP A 308 -14.36 8.12 20.28
N SER A 309 -13.51 7.15 20.65
CA SER A 309 -12.07 7.19 20.37
C SER A 309 -11.73 7.10 18.88
N SER A 310 -12.64 6.60 18.02
CA SER A 310 -12.39 6.48 16.58
C SER A 310 -12.35 7.83 15.87
N CYS A 311 -13.17 8.78 16.32
CA CYS A 311 -13.22 10.15 15.82
C CYS A 311 -12.57 11.17 16.77
N SER A 312 -12.16 10.76 17.98
CA SER A 312 -11.77 11.66 19.07
C SER A 312 -12.83 12.73 19.37
N CYS A 313 -14.11 12.32 19.36
CA CYS A 313 -15.26 13.22 19.42
C CYS A 313 -16.37 12.66 20.33
N CYS A 314 -17.32 13.51 20.72
CA CYS A 314 -18.52 13.07 21.44
C CYS A 314 -19.59 12.65 20.43
N ASN A 315 -20.07 11.41 20.55
CA ASN A 315 -21.04 10.83 19.64
C ASN A 315 -22.17 10.13 20.43
N TRP A 316 -23.24 9.76 19.73
CA TRP A 316 -24.30 8.96 20.33
C TRP A 316 -23.78 7.57 20.71
N PRO A 317 -24.24 6.98 21.84
CA PRO A 317 -23.79 5.68 22.31
C PRO A 317 -24.10 4.51 21.37
#